data_AF-A0A9E2RYW3-F1
#
_entry.id   AF-A0A9E2RYW3-F1
#
_cell.length_a   1.000
_cell.length_b   1.000
_cell.length_c   1.000
_cell.angle_alpha   90.00
_cell.angle_beta   90.00
_cell.angle_gamma   90.00
#
_symmetry.space_group_name_H-M   'P 1'
#
loop_
_entity.id
_entity.type
_entity.pdbx_description
1 polymer ?
#
loop_
_entity_poly.entity_id
_entity_poly.type
_entity_poly.pdbx_seq_one_letter_code
_entity_poly.pdbx_strand_id
1 'polypeptide(L)'
;MSAVLELAKELIARPSLTPNDAGCQQIISARLARLGFKIEHLRFGQVDNLWACYGTEKPLLVFAGHTDVVPTGPREQWHSDPFTPTIKDGLLYGRGAADMKGGLAAMVVAVEQFLAAKPKLHGSIGFLITSDEEGPSVDGTIKVMEWLKQRNEKIDWCVLGEPSCLEKFGDTIRHGRRGSLTGLLTVHGVQGHVAYPERADNPIHRVIPALAELSAT
;
A
#
# COMPACT_ATOMS: atom_id res chain seq x y z
N MET A 1 -5.82 25.11 7.69
CA MET A 1 -5.76 23.63 7.53
C MET A 1 -4.33 23.27 7.13
N SER A 2 -3.73 22.20 7.67
CA SER A 2 -2.32 21.88 7.39
C SER A 2 -2.13 21.37 5.96
N ALA A 3 -0.97 21.64 5.34
CA ALA A 3 -0.67 21.15 3.98
C ALA A 3 -0.75 19.61 3.85
N VAL A 4 -0.40 18.90 4.93
CA VAL A 4 -0.55 17.44 5.02
C VAL A 4 -2.01 17.04 4.90
N LEU A 5 -2.89 17.68 5.66
CA LEU A 5 -4.32 17.37 5.67
C LEU A 5 -4.95 17.67 4.31
N GLU A 6 -4.58 18.79 3.65
CA GLU A 6 -5.08 19.09 2.30
C GLU A 6 -4.69 18.01 1.29
N LEU A 7 -3.41 17.62 1.24
CA LEU A 7 -2.96 16.58 0.32
C LEU A 7 -3.60 15.22 0.65
N ALA A 8 -3.72 14.86 1.93
CA ALA A 8 -4.37 13.62 2.34
C ALA A 8 -5.82 13.58 1.84
N LYS A 9 -6.59 14.67 2.01
CA LYS A 9 -7.96 14.76 1.51
C LYS A 9 -8.01 14.65 -0.02
N GLU A 10 -7.11 15.34 -0.72
CA GLU A 10 -7.05 15.29 -2.19
C GLU A 10 -6.80 13.86 -2.70
N LEU A 11 -5.88 13.13 -2.05
CA LEU A 11 -5.60 11.74 -2.39
C LEU A 11 -6.78 10.82 -2.04
N ILE A 12 -7.38 10.97 -0.85
CA ILE A 12 -8.53 10.16 -0.41
C ILE A 12 -9.73 10.34 -1.35
N ALA A 13 -9.91 11.53 -1.91
CA ALA A 13 -10.99 11.80 -2.86
C ALA A 13 -10.86 11.03 -4.19
N ARG A 14 -9.70 10.39 -4.46
CA ARG A 14 -9.49 9.53 -5.62
C ARG A 14 -9.93 8.10 -5.30
N PRO A 15 -10.91 7.53 -6.04
CA PRO A 15 -11.34 6.14 -5.85
C PRO A 15 -10.34 5.16 -6.48
N SER A 16 -9.13 5.13 -5.94
CA SER A 16 -7.99 4.34 -6.42
C SER A 16 -8.08 2.88 -5.97
N LEU A 17 -9.13 2.17 -6.36
CA LEU A 17 -9.24 0.73 -6.07
C LEU A 17 -8.15 -0.04 -6.81
N THR A 18 -7.46 -0.96 -6.13
CA THR A 18 -6.39 -1.77 -6.72
C THR A 18 -6.81 -2.41 -8.06
N PRO A 19 -6.02 -2.30 -9.15
CA PRO A 19 -4.72 -1.63 -9.28
C PRO A 19 -4.76 -0.19 -9.83
N ASN A 20 -5.92 0.47 -9.83
CA ASN A 20 -6.10 1.78 -10.46
C ASN A 20 -5.58 2.91 -9.55
N ASP A 21 -4.58 3.66 -9.99
CA ASP A 21 -4.03 4.82 -9.28
C ASP A 21 -5.03 6.00 -9.14
N ALA A 22 -6.00 6.10 -10.07
CA ALA A 22 -6.99 7.17 -10.12
C ALA A 22 -6.44 8.61 -10.05
N GLY A 23 -5.20 8.84 -10.52
CA GLY A 23 -4.60 10.17 -10.62
C GLY A 23 -3.72 10.57 -9.42
N CYS A 24 -3.57 9.70 -8.42
CA CYS A 24 -2.82 10.00 -7.20
C CYS A 24 -1.33 10.25 -7.49
N GLN A 25 -0.70 9.39 -8.30
CA GLN A 25 0.71 9.52 -8.62
C GLN A 25 1.01 10.77 -9.45
N GLN A 26 0.08 11.25 -10.28
CA GLN A 26 0.24 12.51 -11.02
C GLN A 26 0.21 13.72 -10.08
N ILE A 27 -0.64 13.70 -9.04
CA ILE A 27 -0.66 14.75 -8.01
C ILE A 27 0.69 14.78 -7.29
N ILE A 28 1.17 13.62 -6.85
CA ILE A 28 2.43 13.51 -6.10
C ILE A 28 3.62 13.90 -6.99
N SER A 29 3.70 13.38 -8.21
CA SER A 29 4.81 13.67 -9.12
C SER A 29 4.87 15.14 -9.50
N ALA A 30 3.72 15.81 -9.71
CA ALA A 30 3.68 17.24 -9.99
C ALA A 30 4.19 18.09 -8.82
N ARG A 31 3.95 17.67 -7.57
CA ARG A 31 4.49 18.33 -6.38
C ARG A 31 6.00 18.13 -6.28
N LEU A 32 6.47 16.89 -6.41
CA LEU A 32 7.90 16.56 -6.34
C LEU A 32 8.71 17.19 -7.49
N ALA A 33 8.19 17.23 -8.71
CA ALA A 33 8.86 17.84 -9.86
C ALA A 33 9.17 19.33 -9.63
N ARG A 34 8.30 20.07 -8.94
CA ARG A 34 8.53 21.49 -8.58
C ARG A 34 9.70 21.69 -7.63
N LEU A 35 10.08 20.66 -6.87
CA LEU A 35 11.25 20.67 -5.99
C LEU A 35 12.54 20.27 -6.72
N GLY A 36 12.46 19.90 -8.00
CA GLY A 36 13.61 19.42 -8.80
C GLY A 36 13.84 17.91 -8.73
N PHE A 37 12.86 17.11 -8.30
CA PHE A 37 12.95 15.65 -8.44
C PHE A 37 12.92 15.27 -9.91
N LYS A 38 13.78 14.33 -10.30
CA LYS A 38 13.65 13.59 -11.55
C LYS A 38 12.52 12.58 -11.39
N ILE A 39 11.50 12.68 -12.25
CA ILE A 39 10.31 11.83 -12.22
C ILE A 39 10.39 10.76 -13.31
N GLU A 40 10.21 9.50 -12.94
CA GLU A 40 10.13 8.35 -13.84
C GLU A 40 8.83 7.58 -13.54
N HIS A 41 7.86 7.67 -14.45
CA HIS A 41 6.64 6.88 -14.41
C HIS A 41 6.91 5.50 -15.03
N LEU A 42 6.64 4.44 -14.28
CA LEU A 42 6.93 3.06 -14.64
C LEU A 42 5.64 2.25 -14.61
N ARG A 43 5.10 1.91 -15.78
CA ARG A 43 3.91 1.08 -15.90
C ARG A 43 4.30 -0.35 -16.26
N PHE A 44 3.83 -1.31 -15.45
CA PHE A 44 3.96 -2.74 -15.72
C PHE A 44 2.57 -3.36 -15.69
N GLY A 45 2.17 -4.05 -16.75
CA GLY A 45 0.80 -4.55 -16.88
C GLY A 45 -0.23 -3.42 -16.71
N GLN A 46 -1.10 -3.55 -15.71
CA GLN A 46 -2.10 -2.55 -15.34
C GLN A 46 -1.70 -1.64 -14.18
N VAL A 47 -0.53 -1.87 -13.59
CA VAL A 47 -0.06 -1.19 -12.38
C VAL A 47 0.80 0.01 -12.77
N ASP A 48 0.43 1.18 -12.26
CA ASP A 48 1.25 2.38 -12.30
C ASP A 48 2.20 2.43 -11.11
N ASN A 49 3.47 2.71 -11.37
CA ASN A 49 4.46 2.98 -10.36
C ASN A 49 5.17 4.31 -10.63
N LEU A 50 5.61 4.96 -9.57
CA LEU A 50 6.35 6.21 -9.60
C LEU A 50 7.70 6.00 -8.91
N TRP A 51 8.76 6.25 -9.65
CA TRP A 51 10.10 6.49 -9.12
C TRP A 51 10.40 7.99 -9.23
N ALA A 52 10.67 8.65 -8.11
CA ALA A 52 11.11 10.04 -8.11
C ALA A 52 12.40 10.17 -7.30
N CYS A 53 13.42 10.86 -7.81
CA CYS A 53 14.69 11.02 -7.11
C CYS A 53 15.20 12.48 -7.14
N TYR A 54 15.68 12.96 -6.01
CA TYR A 54 16.37 14.24 -5.84
C TYR A 54 17.79 13.98 -5.38
N GLY A 55 18.76 14.56 -6.09
CA GLY A 55 20.19 14.28 -5.87
C GLY A 55 20.67 13.05 -6.66
N THR A 56 21.98 12.83 -6.63
CA THR A 56 22.66 11.71 -7.31
C THR A 56 23.74 11.07 -6.42
N GLU A 57 23.85 11.51 -5.18
CA GLU A 57 24.88 11.08 -4.24
C GLU A 57 24.32 10.12 -3.19
N LYS A 58 25.21 9.34 -2.58
CA LYS A 58 24.86 8.50 -1.43
C LYS A 58 25.00 9.26 -0.11
N PRO A 59 24.23 8.88 0.93
CA PRO A 59 23.25 7.79 0.94
C PRO A 59 21.93 8.17 0.26
N LEU A 60 21.23 7.18 -0.29
CA LEU A 60 19.88 7.31 -0.83
C LEU A 60 18.85 6.87 0.21
N LEU A 61 18.03 7.82 0.68
CA LEU A 61 16.85 7.58 1.53
C LEU A 61 15.60 7.56 0.66
N VAL A 62 14.85 6.46 0.66
CA VAL A 62 13.59 6.31 -0.08
C VAL A 62 12.40 6.30 0.87
N PHE A 63 11.39 7.10 0.54
CA PHE A 63 10.04 6.96 1.10
C PHE A 63 9.23 6.05 0.18
N ALA A 64 8.70 4.96 0.73
CA ALA A 64 7.93 3.98 -0.03
C ALA A 64 6.47 3.92 0.46
N GLY A 65 5.57 3.60 -0.46
CA GLY A 65 4.16 3.45 -0.16
C GLY A 65 3.31 3.12 -1.36
N HIS A 66 1.99 3.16 -1.18
CA HIS A 66 1.03 2.79 -2.22
C HIS A 66 -0.17 3.74 -2.27
N THR A 67 -0.71 3.95 -3.47
CA THR A 67 -1.86 4.82 -3.72
C THR A 67 -3.18 4.08 -3.81
N ASP A 68 -3.13 2.77 -4.09
CA ASP A 68 -4.31 1.94 -4.14
C ASP A 68 -4.91 1.70 -2.76
N VAL A 69 -6.18 1.34 -2.76
CA VAL A 69 -6.94 1.06 -1.55
C VAL A 69 -7.84 -0.14 -1.79
N VAL A 70 -8.06 -0.93 -0.73
CA VAL A 70 -9.02 -2.04 -0.76
C VAL A 70 -10.46 -1.59 -1.06
N PRO A 71 -11.32 -2.51 -1.55
CA PRO A 71 -12.74 -2.27 -1.69
C PRO A 71 -13.39 -1.63 -0.46
N THR A 72 -14.36 -0.76 -0.71
CA THR A 72 -15.07 -0.03 0.35
C THR A 72 -16.13 -0.87 1.05
N GLY A 73 -16.51 -2.00 0.46
CA GLY A 73 -17.73 -2.71 0.83
C GLY A 73 -18.98 -1.90 0.46
N PRO A 74 -20.14 -2.22 1.04
CA PRO A 74 -21.38 -1.49 0.79
C PRO A 74 -21.30 -0.04 1.31
N ARG A 75 -21.56 0.94 0.45
CA ARG A 75 -21.40 2.37 0.78
C ARG A 75 -22.37 2.85 1.86
N GLU A 76 -23.55 2.26 1.92
CA GLU A 76 -24.60 2.53 2.90
C GLU A 76 -24.19 2.16 4.34
N GLN A 77 -23.16 1.34 4.53
CA GLN A 77 -22.60 1.02 5.84
C GLN A 77 -21.61 2.10 6.34
N TRP A 78 -21.26 3.07 5.50
CA TRP A 78 -20.41 4.19 5.89
C TRP A 78 -21.23 5.35 6.43
N HIS A 79 -20.73 6.02 7.46
CA HIS A 79 -21.33 7.26 7.98
C HIS A 79 -21.18 8.46 7.04
N SER A 80 -20.19 8.42 6.15
CA SER A 80 -19.93 9.41 5.10
C SER A 80 -19.37 8.66 3.88
N ASP A 81 -19.59 9.16 2.66
CA ASP A 81 -19.07 8.51 1.46
C ASP A 81 -17.55 8.25 1.59
N PRO A 82 -17.06 7.02 1.30
CA PRO A 82 -15.67 6.63 1.57
C PRO A 82 -14.63 7.44 0.79
N PHE A 83 -15.02 8.09 -0.32
CA PHE A 83 -14.15 8.94 -1.11
C PHE A 83 -14.54 10.43 -0.97
N THR A 84 -15.37 10.77 0.02
CA THR A 84 -15.61 12.14 0.45
C THR A 84 -14.91 12.36 1.80
N PRO A 85 -13.64 12.83 1.79
CA PRO A 85 -12.84 12.94 3.01
C PRO A 85 -13.48 13.90 4.01
N THR A 86 -13.94 13.34 5.13
CA THR A 86 -14.78 14.04 6.11
C THR A 86 -14.06 14.14 7.44
N ILE A 87 -13.99 15.34 8.02
CA ILE A 87 -13.44 15.53 9.36
C ILE A 87 -14.59 15.55 10.35
N LYS A 88 -14.54 14.66 11.34
CA LYS A 88 -15.53 14.57 12.41
C LYS A 88 -14.82 14.21 13.72
N ASP A 89 -15.14 14.92 14.79
CA ASP A 89 -14.60 14.67 16.13
C ASP A 89 -13.05 14.61 16.18
N GLY A 90 -12.40 15.45 15.37
CA GLY A 90 -10.93 15.53 15.28
C GLY A 90 -10.27 14.43 14.44
N LEU A 91 -11.05 13.54 13.82
CA LEU A 91 -10.58 12.44 12.98
C LEU A 91 -10.92 12.67 11.50
N LEU A 92 -10.02 12.26 10.62
CA LEU A 92 -10.25 12.24 9.17
C LEU A 92 -10.77 10.88 8.75
N TYR A 93 -11.98 10.84 8.21
CA TYR A 93 -12.64 9.66 7.68
C TYR A 93 -12.56 9.60 6.16
N GLY A 94 -12.27 8.41 5.65
CA GLY A 94 -12.25 8.08 4.23
C GLY A 94 -11.43 6.81 3.98
N ARG A 95 -11.73 6.10 2.90
CA ARG A 95 -10.96 4.92 2.49
C ARG A 95 -9.55 5.37 2.11
N GLY A 96 -8.57 4.79 2.80
CA GLY A 96 -7.16 5.10 2.67
C GLY A 96 -6.66 6.25 3.56
N ALA A 97 -7.50 6.80 4.44
CA ALA A 97 -7.08 7.84 5.38
C ALA A 97 -5.93 7.39 6.29
N ALA A 98 -6.04 6.19 6.86
CA ALA A 98 -4.96 5.55 7.61
C ALA A 98 -4.00 4.77 6.70
N ASP A 99 -4.54 4.10 5.68
CA ASP A 99 -3.82 3.09 4.91
C ASP A 99 -3.83 3.35 3.38
N MET A 100 -2.84 4.02 2.81
CA MET A 100 -1.80 4.79 3.52
C MET A 100 -1.67 6.23 3.02
N LYS A 101 -2.75 6.80 2.47
CA LYS A 101 -2.74 8.14 1.85
C LYS A 101 -2.41 9.27 2.84
N GLY A 102 -2.76 9.11 4.12
CA GLY A 102 -2.31 10.01 5.18
C GLY A 102 -0.79 9.99 5.36
N GLY A 103 -0.20 8.79 5.38
CA GLY A 103 1.25 8.59 5.41
C GLY A 103 1.96 9.15 4.18
N LEU A 104 1.44 8.87 2.98
CA LEU A 104 1.94 9.46 1.73
C LEU A 104 1.96 10.98 1.77
N ALA A 105 0.85 11.60 2.18
CA ALA A 105 0.75 13.05 2.27
C ALA A 105 1.77 13.64 3.26
N ALA A 106 1.95 12.99 4.41
CA ALA A 106 2.92 13.40 5.41
C ALA A 106 4.37 13.33 4.88
N MET A 107 4.73 12.24 4.19
CA MET A 107 6.07 12.08 3.62
C MET A 107 6.37 13.12 2.53
N VAL A 108 5.43 13.36 1.60
CA VAL A 108 5.61 14.36 0.53
C VAL A 108 5.77 15.76 1.11
N VAL A 109 4.88 16.16 2.03
CA VAL A 109 4.94 17.51 2.65
C VAL A 109 6.16 17.68 3.54
N ALA A 110 6.61 16.63 4.23
CA ALA A 110 7.86 16.68 5.01
C ALA A 110 9.06 16.99 4.12
N VAL A 111 9.16 16.35 2.95
CA VAL A 111 10.23 16.61 1.98
C VAL A 111 10.13 18.00 1.36
N GLU A 112 8.92 18.47 1.04
CA GLU A 112 8.71 19.85 0.58
C GLU A 112 9.23 20.88 1.59
N GLN A 113 8.85 20.72 2.87
CA GLN A 113 9.27 21.63 3.93
C GLN A 113 10.77 21.54 4.19
N PHE A 114 11.32 20.32 4.19
CA PHE A 114 12.75 20.09 4.35
C PHE A 114 13.55 20.78 3.25
N LEU A 115 13.20 20.61 1.97
CA LEU A 115 13.92 21.23 0.85
C LEU A 115 13.69 22.75 0.76
N ALA A 116 12.51 23.24 1.13
CA ALA A 116 12.22 24.67 1.19
C ALA A 116 13.13 25.42 2.17
N ALA A 117 13.57 24.75 3.25
CA ALA A 117 14.55 25.30 4.19
C ALA A 117 15.98 25.38 3.62
N LYS A 118 16.20 24.95 2.37
CA LYS A 118 17.49 24.92 1.66
C LYS A 118 18.63 24.31 2.50
N PRO A 119 18.44 23.09 3.03
CA PRO A 119 19.46 22.43 3.83
C PRO A 119 20.67 22.10 2.97
N LYS A 120 21.83 21.97 3.60
CA LYS A 120 22.96 21.30 2.97
C LYS A 120 22.70 19.80 3.00
N LEU A 121 22.03 19.28 1.97
CA LEU A 121 21.76 17.86 1.83
C LEU A 121 23.05 17.12 1.45
N HIS A 122 23.36 16.06 2.21
CA HIS A 122 24.38 15.08 1.88
C HIS A 122 23.67 13.78 1.47
N GLY A 123 23.71 13.43 0.19
CA GLY A 123 23.02 12.26 -0.36
C GLY A 123 21.80 12.61 -1.23
N SER A 124 20.88 11.66 -1.33
CA SER A 124 19.70 11.73 -2.20
C SER A 124 18.42 11.31 -1.48
N ILE A 125 17.29 11.84 -1.96
CA ILE A 125 15.94 11.49 -1.47
C ILE A 125 15.17 10.88 -2.62
N GLY A 126 14.55 9.72 -2.40
CA GLY A 126 13.71 9.04 -3.37
C GLY A 126 12.28 8.83 -2.89
N PHE A 127 11.36 8.67 -3.83
CA PHE A 127 10.02 8.11 -3.60
C PHE A 127 9.83 6.90 -4.51
N LEU A 128 9.34 5.80 -3.93
CA LEU A 128 8.89 4.61 -4.65
C LEU A 128 7.42 4.39 -4.30
N ILE A 129 6.53 4.66 -5.24
CA ILE A 129 5.09 4.58 -5.00
C ILE A 129 4.47 3.63 -6.02
N THR A 130 3.64 2.70 -5.55
CA THR A 130 2.91 1.75 -6.42
C THR A 130 1.40 1.95 -6.33
N SER A 131 0.65 1.40 -7.27
CA SER A 131 -0.82 1.35 -7.27
C SER A 131 -1.34 -0.09 -7.14
N ASP A 132 -0.50 -1.03 -6.73
CA ASP A 132 -0.88 -2.41 -6.42
C ASP A 132 0.03 -2.96 -5.31
N GLU A 133 -0.34 -2.63 -4.07
CA GLU A 133 0.23 -3.25 -2.85
C GLU A 133 -0.76 -4.24 -2.22
N GLU A 134 -2.04 -3.88 -2.25
CA GLU A 134 -3.13 -4.62 -1.60
C GLU A 134 -3.64 -5.81 -2.43
N GLY A 135 -3.22 -5.88 -3.69
CA GLY A 135 -3.64 -6.91 -4.65
C GLY A 135 -2.62 -8.04 -4.80
N PRO A 136 -2.46 -8.60 -6.01
CA PRO A 136 -1.44 -9.62 -6.27
C PRO A 136 -0.01 -9.10 -6.16
N SER A 137 0.20 -7.79 -6.39
CA SER A 137 1.47 -7.08 -6.17
C SER A 137 2.64 -7.64 -6.97
N VAL A 138 2.34 -8.24 -8.13
CA VAL A 138 3.32 -8.85 -9.05
C VAL A 138 3.94 -7.85 -10.04
N ASP A 139 3.21 -6.77 -10.31
CA ASP A 139 3.61 -5.71 -11.26
C ASP A 139 3.91 -4.36 -10.56
N GLY A 140 3.80 -4.33 -9.22
CA GLY A 140 4.04 -3.16 -8.40
C GLY A 140 5.51 -2.95 -8.01
N THR A 141 5.74 -2.69 -6.72
CA THR A 141 7.06 -2.42 -6.14
C THR A 141 8.14 -3.43 -6.54
N ILE A 142 7.80 -4.71 -6.68
CA ILE A 142 8.76 -5.75 -7.09
C ILE A 142 9.40 -5.47 -8.46
N LYS A 143 8.61 -4.98 -9.44
CA LYS A 143 9.11 -4.62 -10.78
C LYS A 143 9.97 -3.37 -10.76
N VAL A 144 9.64 -2.40 -9.91
CA VAL A 144 10.48 -1.23 -9.71
C VAL A 144 11.83 -1.63 -9.10
N MET A 145 11.84 -2.54 -8.13
CA MET A 145 13.08 -3.06 -7.56
C MET A 145 13.94 -3.83 -8.58
N GLU A 146 13.32 -4.63 -9.46
CA GLU A 146 14.00 -5.28 -10.59
C GLU A 146 14.64 -4.24 -11.53
N TRP A 147 13.88 -3.20 -11.88
CA TRP A 147 14.34 -2.09 -12.73
C TRP A 147 15.50 -1.31 -12.11
N LEU A 148 15.43 -0.99 -10.81
CA LEU A 148 16.52 -0.33 -10.07
C LEU A 148 17.78 -1.20 -10.04
N LYS A 149 17.62 -2.51 -9.81
CA LYS A 149 18.73 -3.47 -9.80
C LYS A 149 19.46 -3.54 -11.14
N GLN A 150 18.74 -3.52 -12.25
CA GLN A 150 19.33 -3.51 -13.61
C GLN A 150 20.20 -2.26 -13.86
N ARG A 151 19.90 -1.16 -13.17
CA ARG A 151 20.63 0.11 -13.25
C ARG A 151 21.75 0.23 -12.22
N ASN A 152 21.93 -0.80 -11.39
CA ASN A 152 22.84 -0.79 -10.24
C ASN A 152 22.56 0.36 -9.24
N GLU A 153 21.29 0.81 -9.19
CA GLU A 153 20.81 1.79 -8.21
C GLU A 153 20.57 1.08 -6.87
N LYS A 154 21.18 1.57 -5.78
CA LYS A 154 21.05 0.95 -4.45
C LYS A 154 20.41 1.92 -3.48
N ILE A 155 19.35 1.46 -2.81
CA ILE A 155 18.69 2.16 -1.71
C ILE A 155 19.46 1.85 -0.43
N ASP A 156 19.93 2.89 0.27
CA ASP A 156 20.65 2.74 1.53
C ASP A 156 19.67 2.71 2.72
N TRP A 157 18.60 3.50 2.65
CA TRP A 157 17.57 3.60 3.69
C TRP A 157 16.18 3.63 3.06
N CYS A 158 15.22 2.95 3.69
CA CYS A 158 13.82 2.97 3.26
C CYS A 158 12.89 3.21 4.45
N VAL A 159 11.96 4.15 4.29
CA VAL A 159 10.88 4.41 5.23
C VAL A 159 9.57 4.09 4.52
N LEU A 160 8.86 3.08 5.01
CA LEU A 160 7.52 2.75 4.53
C LEU A 160 6.50 3.57 5.33
N GLY A 161 5.60 4.25 4.64
CA GLY A 161 4.56 5.08 5.26
C GLY A 161 3.33 4.31 5.77
N GLU A 162 3.44 3.00 5.90
CA GLU A 162 2.42 2.08 6.42
C GLU A 162 1.99 2.45 7.85
N PRO A 163 0.71 2.31 8.23
CA PRO A 163 0.28 2.52 9.61
C PRO A 163 0.94 1.50 10.56
N SER A 164 1.84 1.98 11.42
CA SER A 164 2.62 1.12 12.34
C SER A 164 2.12 1.13 13.79
N CYS A 165 1.47 2.21 14.19
CA CYS A 165 1.13 2.52 15.58
C CYS A 165 0.01 1.63 16.13
N LEU A 166 0.00 1.39 17.43
CA LEU A 166 -1.03 0.58 18.11
C LEU A 166 -2.12 1.45 18.74
N GLU A 167 -1.73 2.41 19.58
CA GLU A 167 -2.64 3.27 20.33
C GLU A 167 -2.38 4.75 20.09
N LYS A 168 -1.10 5.15 20.03
CA LYS A 168 -0.68 6.54 19.91
C LYS A 168 0.37 6.69 18.83
N PHE A 169 0.36 7.85 18.17
CA PHE A 169 1.34 8.15 17.15
C PHE A 169 2.78 8.03 17.70
N GLY A 170 3.59 7.22 17.02
CA GLY A 170 5.00 6.99 17.35
C GLY A 170 5.27 5.92 18.41
N ASP A 171 4.25 5.22 18.91
CA ASP A 171 4.47 4.15 19.91
C ASP A 171 5.20 2.92 19.35
N THR A 172 5.12 2.70 18.05
CA THR A 172 5.61 1.48 17.39
C THR A 172 6.21 1.80 16.02
N ILE A 173 7.35 1.21 15.74
CA ILE A 173 7.96 1.14 14.40
C ILE A 173 8.18 -0.33 14.02
N ARG A 174 8.01 -0.65 12.73
CA ARG A 174 8.22 -2.01 12.22
C ARG A 174 9.56 -2.06 11.51
N HIS A 175 10.50 -2.85 12.01
CA HIS A 175 11.82 -3.08 11.40
C HIS A 175 11.90 -4.42 10.65
N GLY A 176 10.80 -5.16 10.59
CA GLY A 176 10.68 -6.45 9.93
C GLY A 176 9.24 -6.95 9.93
N ARG A 177 8.97 -7.95 9.09
CA ARG A 177 7.68 -8.63 8.97
C ARG A 177 7.93 -10.15 8.92
N ARG A 178 6.92 -10.93 9.33
CA ARG A 178 6.91 -12.38 9.11
C ARG A 178 6.69 -12.68 7.63
N GLY A 179 7.15 -13.83 7.16
CA GLY A 179 6.73 -14.36 5.86
C GLY A 179 5.25 -14.76 5.86
N SER A 180 4.66 -14.86 4.68
CA SER A 180 3.31 -15.38 4.46
C SER A 180 3.36 -16.59 3.53
N LEU A 181 2.58 -17.63 3.84
CA LEU A 181 2.44 -18.83 3.03
C LEU A 181 0.96 -19.21 2.98
N THR A 182 0.40 -19.21 1.78
CA THR A 182 -0.99 -19.61 1.54
C THR A 182 -1.02 -20.97 0.85
N GLY A 183 -1.74 -21.94 1.44
CA GLY A 183 -1.99 -23.25 0.85
C GLY A 183 -3.41 -23.33 0.28
N LEU A 184 -3.54 -23.84 -0.95
CA LEU A 184 -4.82 -24.18 -1.56
C LEU A 184 -5.01 -25.70 -1.49
N LEU A 185 -6.03 -26.15 -0.76
CA LEU A 185 -6.31 -27.58 -0.55
C LEU A 185 -7.63 -27.95 -1.22
N THR A 186 -7.59 -28.96 -2.09
CA THR A 186 -8.78 -29.60 -2.67
C THR A 186 -8.94 -30.99 -2.10
N VAL A 187 -10.08 -31.27 -1.46
CA VAL A 187 -10.41 -32.59 -0.91
C VAL A 187 -11.43 -33.27 -1.82
N HIS A 188 -11.03 -34.39 -2.43
CA HIS A 188 -11.83 -35.08 -3.45
C HIS A 188 -12.67 -36.20 -2.86
N GLY A 189 -13.99 -36.04 -2.79
CA GLY A 189 -14.94 -37.09 -2.40
C GLY A 189 -15.60 -37.80 -3.58
N VAL A 190 -16.65 -38.56 -3.28
CA VAL A 190 -17.50 -39.23 -4.27
C VAL A 190 -18.91 -38.65 -4.13
N GLN A 191 -19.43 -38.05 -5.20
CA GLN A 191 -20.76 -37.44 -5.21
C GLN A 191 -21.84 -38.53 -5.17
N GLY A 192 -22.88 -38.30 -4.36
CA GLY A 192 -24.06 -39.16 -4.30
C GLY A 192 -25.26 -38.45 -3.66
N HIS A 193 -26.39 -39.14 -3.61
CA HIS A 193 -27.62 -38.61 -3.01
C HIS A 193 -27.55 -38.69 -1.49
N VAL A 194 -27.95 -37.63 -0.77
CA VAL A 194 -27.83 -37.53 0.70
C VAL A 194 -28.52 -38.66 1.46
N ALA A 195 -29.60 -39.22 0.90
CA ALA A 195 -30.33 -40.35 1.49
C ALA A 195 -29.62 -41.72 1.35
N TYR A 196 -28.55 -41.82 0.55
CA TYR A 196 -27.77 -43.05 0.32
C TYR A 196 -26.27 -42.79 0.58
N PRO A 197 -25.90 -42.41 1.82
CA PRO A 197 -24.54 -41.99 2.15
C PRO A 197 -23.49 -43.09 1.92
N GLU A 198 -23.88 -44.36 1.95
CA GLU A 198 -23.02 -45.51 1.67
C GLU A 198 -22.54 -45.59 0.21
N ARG A 199 -23.18 -44.82 -0.70
CA ARG A 199 -22.79 -44.71 -2.11
C ARG A 199 -22.00 -43.42 -2.41
N ALA A 200 -21.66 -42.66 -1.39
CA ALA A 200 -20.96 -41.38 -1.48
C ALA A 200 -19.76 -41.35 -0.53
N ASP A 201 -18.87 -40.39 -0.73
CA ASP A 201 -17.83 -40.02 0.21
C ASP A 201 -17.87 -38.50 0.35
N ASN A 202 -18.36 -38.01 1.50
CA ASN A 202 -18.47 -36.59 1.76
C ASN A 202 -17.08 -36.02 2.13
N PRO A 203 -16.47 -35.18 1.26
CA PRO A 203 -15.14 -34.64 1.52
C PRO A 203 -15.10 -33.75 2.76
N ILE A 204 -16.22 -33.15 3.16
CA ILE A 204 -16.33 -32.34 4.38
C ILE A 204 -16.12 -33.23 5.60
N HIS A 205 -16.81 -34.37 5.68
CA HIS A 205 -16.69 -35.27 6.85
C HIS A 205 -15.26 -35.80 7.00
N ARG A 206 -14.60 -36.13 5.88
CA ARG A 206 -13.24 -36.65 5.88
C ARG A 206 -12.18 -35.62 6.27
N VAL A 207 -12.36 -34.35 5.91
CA VAL A 207 -11.36 -33.31 6.21
C VAL A 207 -11.51 -32.76 7.64
N ILE A 208 -12.67 -32.91 8.29
CA ILE A 208 -12.92 -32.38 9.63
C ILE A 208 -11.82 -32.73 10.65
N PRO A 209 -11.33 -33.99 10.77
CA PRO A 209 -10.27 -34.32 11.72
C PRO A 209 -8.96 -33.55 11.47
N ALA A 210 -8.56 -33.42 10.20
CA ALA A 210 -7.35 -32.68 9.82
C ALA A 210 -7.51 -31.16 10.07
N LEU A 211 -8.70 -30.59 9.81
CA LEU A 211 -8.99 -29.19 10.13
C LEU A 211 -8.98 -28.94 11.63
N ALA A 212 -9.53 -29.87 12.43
CA ALA A 212 -9.51 -29.77 13.87
C ALA A 212 -8.07 -29.74 14.42
N GLU A 213 -7.21 -30.65 13.94
CA GLU A 213 -5.79 -30.68 14.29
C GLU A 213 -5.06 -29.39 13.88
N LEU A 214 -5.26 -28.91 12.65
CA LEU A 214 -4.66 -27.68 12.15
C LEU A 214 -5.08 -26.42 12.93
N SER A 215 -6.33 -26.37 13.40
CA SER A 215 -6.86 -25.21 14.14
C SER A 215 -6.45 -25.16 15.61
N ALA A 216 -5.91 -26.27 16.14
CA ALA A 216 -5.53 -26.40 17.54
C ALA A 216 -4.07 -25.96 17.83
N THR A 217 -3.30 -25.62 16.79
CA THR A 217 -1.92 -25.11 16.87
C THR A 217 -1.86 -23.60 16.70
#